data_AF-A0A5R2N0Z7-F1
#
_entry.id   AF-A0A5R2N0Z7-F1
#
_cell.length_a   1.000
_cell.length_b   1.000
_cell.length_c   1.000
_cell.angle_alpha   90.00
_cell.angle_beta   90.00
_cell.angle_gamma   90.00
#
_symmetry.space_group_name_H-M   'P 1'
#
loop_
_entity.id
_entity.type
_entity.pdbx_description
1 polymer ?
#
loop_
_entity_poly.entity_id
_entity_poly.type
_entity_poly.pdbx_seq_one_letter_code
_entity_poly.pdbx_strand_id
1 'polypeptide(L)' 'LERLEFTAGKSNWGYQLRFGLFPISAADFALIARAMGAKLASTSP' A
#
# COMPACT_ATOMS: atom_id res chain seq x y z
N LEU A 1 -10.69 4.04 4.83
CA LEU A 1 -10.48 2.96 3.83
C LEU A 1 -10.55 3.47 2.38
N GLU A 2 -10.44 4.78 2.15
CA GLU A 2 -10.76 5.36 0.82
C GLU A 2 -9.54 5.87 0.06
N ARG A 3 -8.36 5.85 0.68
CA ARG A 3 -7.15 6.45 0.09
C ARG A 3 -6.20 5.44 -0.52
N LEU A 4 -6.29 4.17 -0.11
CA LEU A 4 -5.46 3.10 -0.65
C LEU A 4 -6.19 2.46 -1.83
N GLU A 5 -5.54 2.40 -2.98
CA GLU A 5 -6.08 1.80 -4.20
C GLU A 5 -6.44 0.33 -4.01
N PHE A 6 -5.75 -0.40 -3.11
CA PHE A 6 -6.10 -1.78 -2.80
C PHE A 6 -7.35 -1.92 -1.91
N THR A 7 -7.85 -0.85 -1.27
CA THR A 7 -9.07 -0.90 -0.41
C THR A 7 -10.23 -0.05 -0.90
N ALA A 8 -9.97 1.08 -1.55
CA ALA A 8 -10.97 2.08 -1.89
C ALA A 8 -12.01 1.53 -2.89
N GLY A 9 -13.28 1.53 -2.49
CA GLY A 9 -14.39 1.05 -3.34
C GLY A 9 -14.38 -0.45 -3.62
N LYS A 10 -13.50 -1.24 -2.99
CA LYS A 10 -13.36 -2.69 -3.23
C LYS A 10 -14.01 -3.50 -2.12
N SER A 11 -15.06 -4.23 -2.47
CA SER A 11 -15.60 -5.28 -1.60
C SER A 11 -14.58 -6.40 -1.40
N ASN A 12 -14.58 -7.04 -0.23
CA ASN A 12 -13.68 -8.16 0.11
C ASN A 12 -12.17 -7.89 -0.05
N TRP A 13 -11.73 -6.63 0.04
CA TRP A 13 -10.32 -6.23 -0.09
C TRP A 13 -9.38 -7.01 0.85
N GLY A 14 -9.86 -7.47 2.01
CA GLY A 14 -9.07 -8.24 2.97
C GLY A 14 -8.72 -9.66 2.51
N TYR A 15 -9.35 -10.17 1.45
CA TYR A 15 -9.11 -11.54 0.96
C TYR A 15 -7.65 -11.77 0.56
N GLN A 16 -7.01 -10.80 -0.10
CA GLN A 16 -5.62 -10.90 -0.53
C GLN A 16 -4.63 -11.01 0.63
N LEU A 17 -4.97 -10.50 1.83
CA LEU A 17 -4.12 -10.60 3.02
C LEU A 17 -3.94 -12.04 3.51
N ARG A 18 -4.81 -12.97 3.09
CA ARG A 18 -4.74 -14.39 3.47
C ARG A 18 -3.61 -15.13 2.75
N PHE A 19 -3.02 -14.54 1.72
CA PHE A 19 -1.96 -15.17 0.92
C PHE A 19 -0.56 -14.64 1.28
N GLY A 20 -0.45 -13.89 2.38
CA GLY A 20 0.83 -13.33 2.84
C GLY A 20 1.18 -12.06 2.07
N LEU A 21 2.23 -12.11 1.26
CA LEU A 21 2.70 -10.95 0.50
C LEU A 21 1.87 -10.78 -0.78
N PHE A 22 1.42 -9.56 -1.03
CA PHE A 22 0.77 -9.17 -2.27
C PHE A 22 1.33 -7.82 -2.74
N PRO A 23 1.40 -7.58 -4.06
CA PRO A 23 1.87 -6.31 -4.59
C PRO A 23 0.84 -5.21 -4.33
N ILE A 24 1.34 -4.01 -4.03
CA ILE A 24 0.56 -2.77 -4.00
C ILE A 24 1.16 -1.77 -5.00
N SER A 25 0.39 -0.76 -5.38
CA SER A 25 0.91 0.29 -6.26
C SER A 25 2.01 1.11 -5.57
N ALA A 26 2.82 1.79 -6.38
CA ALA A 26 3.81 2.75 -5.86
C ALA A 26 3.14 3.88 -5.06
N ALA A 27 1.92 4.27 -5.45
CA ALA A 27 1.13 5.29 -4.74
C ALA A 27 0.72 4.81 -3.34
N ASP A 28 0.18 3.59 -3.22
CA ASP A 28 -0.15 2.99 -1.93
C ASP A 28 1.08 2.81 -1.06
N PHE A 29 2.19 2.35 -1.64
CA PHE A 29 3.46 2.19 -0.92
C PHE A 29 3.95 3.52 -0.34
N ALA A 30 3.98 4.59 -1.14
CA ALA A 30 4.40 5.92 -0.69
C ALA A 30 3.45 6.50 0.36
N LEU A 31 2.13 6.29 0.22
CA LEU A 31 1.13 6.74 1.18
C LEU A 31 1.29 6.04 2.54
N ILE A 32 1.51 4.73 2.54
CA ILE A 32 1.77 3.95 3.75
C ILE A 32 3.06 4.42 4.41
N ALA A 33 4.16 4.54 3.65
CA ALA A 33 5.44 5.00 4.18
C ALA A 33 5.33 6.37 4.87
N ARG A 34 4.64 7.33 4.23
CA ARG A 34 4.38 8.65 4.82
C ARG A 34 3.58 8.56 6.11
N ALA A 35 2.51 7.76 6.14
CA ALA A 35 1.68 7.59 7.34
C ALA A 35 2.46 6.92 8.50
N MET A 36 3.39 6.03 8.18
CA MET A 36 4.26 5.37 9.16
C MET A 36 5.46 6.23 9.59
N GLY A 37 5.68 7.40 8.97
CA GLY A 37 6.90 8.19 9.18
C GLY A 37 8.18 7.49 8.67
N ALA A 38 8.03 6.51 7.78
CA ALA A 38 9.15 5.76 7.23
C ALA A 38 9.88 6.59 6.16
N LYS A 39 11.22 6.62 6.25
CA LYS A 39 12.05 7.24 5.22
C LYS A 39 12.09 6.31 4.00
N LEU A 40 11.49 6.74 2.89
CA LEU A 40 11.69 6.07 1.61
C LEU A 40 13.17 6.21 1.25
N ALA A 41 13.81 5.07 0.94
CA ALA A 41 15.16 5.10 0.42
C ALA A 41 15.15 5.94 -0.87
N SER A 42 16.01 6.95 -0.92
CA SER A 42 16.29 7.61 -2.19
C SER A 42 17.00 6.59 -3.06
N THR A 43 16.32 6.08 -4.08
CA THR A 43 17.00 5.39 -5.17
C THR A 43 17.89 6.42 -5.85
N SER A 44 19.16 6.47 -5.44
CA SER A 44 20.19 7.13 -6.25
C SER A 44 20.31 6.34 -7.57
N PRO A 45 20.47 7.03 -8.71
CA PRO A 45 20.68 6.39 -10.01
C PRO A 45 21.96 5.56 -10.05
#